data_AF-A0A2S9F557-F1
#
_entry.id   AF-A0A2S9F557-F1
#
_cell.length_a   1.000
_cell.length_b   1.000
_cell.length_c   1.000
_cell.angle_alpha   90.00
_cell.angle_beta   90.00
_cell.angle_gamma   90.00
#
_symmetry.space_group_name_H-M   'P 1'
#
loop_
_entity.id
_entity.type
_entity.pdbx_description
1 polymer ?
#
loop_
_entity_poly.entity_id
_entity_poly.type
_entity_poly.pdbx_seq_one_letter_code
_entity_poly.pdbx_strand_id
1 'polypeptide(L)'
;MTRTLDLDRRIAQCAEWATEAILTFSDGHRVWDEVASEAVQPFDKMIIESALMALIAERAIPGHSAVRRLLDAIEACTVTLDRLYLLIRQRPFLWSSIGSVWLILDKFDRGDPDKRTRLRSLWADAPTAHPCERVPYRLLDQAWTRSLVNGSDPQLASEGLRAATSFENLDGALLMETRDLYAVTHTVMYLSDFGRVALRDNEAGNAAAWIDSLAASRLLMNDLDLAGELAMSSLMLGSDFGTGSLVTMATLSAIFDSLGFVPSPTFRADDYEASSDPQSYLYFHSYHTTLVYGLLCAALVARSRAAGPATQAISGAASTTVPSEWCGRRAGVPGLSHQVAHTISTWSAICDERGVDICEADLLRTALNAYLIRGANECRADDIVALLGMTSLVTPNGTDEAAQQLLTHWRALSTDVVTPC
;
A
#
# COMPACT_ATOMS: atom_id res chain seq x y z
N MET A 1 -20.18 -18.44 -7.28
CA MET A 1 -19.98 -17.63 -8.50
C MET A 1 -20.19 -16.13 -8.29
N THR A 2 -21.07 -15.67 -7.38
CA THR A 2 -21.36 -14.23 -7.22
C THR A 2 -20.21 -13.38 -6.66
N ARG A 3 -19.38 -13.90 -5.73
CA ARG A 3 -18.31 -13.12 -5.09
C ARG A 3 -17.11 -12.81 -5.99
N THR A 4 -16.67 -13.75 -6.81
CA THR A 4 -15.57 -13.52 -7.77
C THR A 4 -15.96 -12.45 -8.79
N LEU A 5 -17.22 -12.45 -9.25
CA LEU A 5 -17.73 -11.41 -10.15
C LEU A 5 -17.69 -10.01 -9.54
N ASP A 6 -17.78 -9.90 -8.22
CA ASP A 6 -17.68 -8.61 -7.55
C ASP A 6 -16.23 -8.08 -7.48
N LEU A 7 -15.25 -8.95 -7.21
CA LEU A 7 -13.84 -8.57 -7.27
C LEU A 7 -13.44 -8.14 -8.68
N ASP A 8 -13.87 -8.89 -9.71
CA ASP A 8 -13.62 -8.55 -11.11
C ASP A 8 -14.19 -7.16 -11.46
N ARG A 9 -15.43 -6.88 -11.01
CA ARG A 9 -16.09 -5.59 -11.15
C ARG A 9 -15.30 -4.47 -10.47
N ARG A 10 -14.81 -4.68 -9.25
CA ARG A 10 -14.03 -3.68 -8.50
C ARG A 10 -12.69 -3.36 -9.17
N ILE A 11 -11.97 -4.38 -9.63
CA ILE A 11 -10.73 -4.20 -10.41
C ILE A 11 -11.03 -3.38 -11.67
N ALA A 12 -12.11 -3.72 -12.39
CA ALA A 12 -12.54 -2.97 -13.56
C ALA A 12 -12.90 -1.52 -13.23
N GLN A 13 -13.59 -1.26 -12.11
CA GLN A 13 -13.92 0.11 -11.67
C GLN A 13 -12.67 0.93 -11.34
N CYS A 14 -11.67 0.35 -10.66
CA CYS A 14 -10.39 1.03 -10.42
C CYS A 14 -9.63 1.31 -11.72
N ALA A 15 -9.67 0.39 -12.71
CA ALA A 15 -9.06 0.61 -14.02
C ALA A 15 -9.78 1.71 -14.81
N GLU A 16 -11.11 1.77 -14.75
CA GLU A 16 -11.89 2.87 -15.35
C GLU A 16 -11.60 4.19 -14.64
N TRP A 17 -11.56 4.21 -13.31
CA TRP A 17 -11.20 5.39 -12.54
C TRP A 17 -9.82 5.94 -12.96
N ALA A 18 -8.82 5.07 -13.10
CA ALA A 18 -7.49 5.45 -13.56
C ALA A 18 -7.49 5.98 -15.00
N THR A 19 -8.32 5.39 -15.86
CA THR A 19 -8.54 5.86 -17.24
C THR A 19 -9.06 7.29 -17.25
N GLU A 20 -10.12 7.57 -16.49
CA GLU A 20 -10.72 8.91 -16.40
C GLU A 20 -9.75 9.92 -15.76
N ALA A 21 -8.95 9.51 -14.77
CA ALA A 21 -7.90 10.35 -14.20
C ALA A 21 -6.88 10.79 -15.26
N ILE A 22 -6.36 9.84 -16.05
CA ILE A 22 -5.41 10.11 -17.15
C ILE A 22 -6.01 11.07 -18.19
N LEU A 23 -7.25 10.80 -18.61
CA LEU A 23 -7.95 11.61 -19.61
C LEU A 23 -8.26 13.03 -19.11
N THR A 24 -8.54 13.19 -17.82
CA THR A 24 -8.84 14.49 -17.21
C THR A 24 -7.63 15.41 -17.21
N PHE A 25 -6.47 14.91 -16.81
CA PHE A 25 -5.29 15.75 -16.74
C PHE A 25 -4.76 16.09 -18.13
N SER A 26 -4.66 15.13 -19.05
CA SER A 26 -3.96 15.29 -20.33
C SER A 26 -2.52 15.82 -20.18
N ASP A 27 -1.72 15.76 -21.24
CA ASP A 27 -0.32 16.22 -21.18
C ASP A 27 -0.27 17.76 -20.99
N GLY A 28 0.20 18.24 -19.84
CA GLY A 28 0.41 19.68 -19.55
C GLY A 28 -0.55 20.33 -18.55
N HIS A 29 -1.27 19.57 -17.74
CA HIS A 29 -2.16 20.13 -16.71
C HIS A 29 -1.39 20.88 -15.60
N ARG A 30 -1.81 22.11 -15.30
CA ARG A 30 -1.13 23.02 -14.35
C ARG A 30 -1.09 22.54 -12.91
N VAL A 31 -2.02 21.64 -12.52
CA VAL A 31 -2.10 21.08 -11.16
C VAL A 31 -0.81 20.34 -10.77
N TRP A 32 -0.02 19.89 -11.75
CA TRP A 32 1.23 19.17 -11.51
C TRP A 32 2.49 20.05 -11.51
N ASP A 33 2.37 21.33 -11.90
CA ASP A 33 3.52 22.23 -12.04
C ASP A 33 4.07 22.71 -10.69
N GLU A 34 3.24 22.74 -9.64
CA GLU A 34 3.61 23.27 -8.32
C GLU A 34 4.61 22.38 -7.57
N VAL A 35 4.79 21.11 -7.99
CA VAL A 35 5.67 20.12 -7.33
C VAL A 35 6.85 19.70 -8.23
N ALA A 36 7.04 20.37 -9.38
CA ALA A 36 7.94 19.94 -10.46
C ALA A 36 9.47 20.10 -10.19
N SER A 37 9.91 20.09 -8.92
CA SER A 37 11.34 20.18 -8.57
C SER A 37 12.09 18.85 -8.79
N GLU A 38 11.37 17.77 -9.04
CA GLU A 38 11.94 16.44 -9.29
C GLU A 38 12.03 16.10 -10.78
N ALA A 39 12.95 15.20 -11.13
CA ALA A 39 13.11 14.74 -12.51
C ALA A 39 11.91 13.94 -13.02
N VAL A 40 11.14 13.35 -12.11
CA VAL A 40 9.90 12.61 -12.37
C VAL A 40 8.77 13.47 -11.83
N GLN A 41 7.86 13.88 -12.71
CA GLN A 41 6.71 14.69 -12.34
C GLN A 41 5.62 13.79 -11.72
N PRO A 42 4.73 14.34 -10.88
CA PRO A 42 3.66 13.53 -10.31
C PRO A 42 2.76 12.84 -11.36
N PHE A 43 2.49 13.47 -12.51
CA PHE A 43 1.75 12.84 -13.61
C PHE A 43 2.50 11.65 -14.21
N ASP A 44 3.84 11.67 -14.27
CA ASP A 44 4.62 10.47 -14.65
C ASP A 44 4.33 9.31 -13.71
N LYS A 45 4.37 9.59 -12.41
CA LYS A 45 4.16 8.58 -11.38
C LYS A 45 2.78 7.95 -11.54
N MET A 46 1.76 8.76 -11.80
CA MET A 46 0.42 8.27 -12.11
C MET A 46 0.39 7.36 -13.36
N ILE A 47 1.08 7.73 -14.44
CA ILE A 47 1.18 6.88 -15.65
C ILE A 47 1.90 5.55 -15.34
N ILE A 48 3.01 5.60 -14.60
CA ILE A 48 3.81 4.43 -14.23
C ILE A 48 2.99 3.46 -13.36
N GLU A 49 2.30 3.97 -12.34
CA GLU A 49 1.49 3.17 -11.44
C GLU A 49 0.21 2.66 -12.11
N SER A 50 -0.38 3.44 -13.03
CA SER A 50 -1.50 2.99 -13.84
C SER A 50 -1.12 1.84 -14.78
N ALA A 51 0.10 1.88 -15.35
CA ALA A 51 0.61 0.76 -16.12
C ALA A 51 0.81 -0.48 -15.24
N LEU A 52 1.37 -0.33 -14.03
CA LEU A 52 1.48 -1.43 -13.07
C LEU A 52 0.10 -2.01 -12.74
N MET A 53 -0.90 -1.17 -12.48
CA MET A 53 -2.28 -1.60 -12.28
C MET A 53 -2.80 -2.38 -13.48
N ALA A 54 -2.60 -1.91 -14.72
CA ALA A 54 -3.01 -2.62 -15.92
C ALA A 54 -2.35 -4.00 -16.05
N LEU A 55 -1.04 -4.11 -15.75
CA LEU A 55 -0.32 -5.39 -15.74
C LEU A 55 -0.92 -6.39 -14.75
N ILE A 56 -1.21 -5.95 -13.52
CA ILE A 56 -1.72 -6.82 -12.46
C ILE A 56 -3.20 -7.13 -12.68
N ALA A 57 -4.00 -6.16 -13.11
CA ALA A 57 -5.40 -6.34 -13.47
C ALA A 57 -5.57 -7.34 -14.62
N GLU A 58 -4.74 -7.29 -15.66
CA GLU A 58 -4.79 -8.29 -16.74
C GLU A 58 -4.53 -9.71 -16.22
N ARG A 59 -3.64 -9.89 -15.25
CA ARG A 59 -3.39 -11.22 -14.65
C ARG A 59 -4.64 -11.73 -13.92
N ALA A 60 -5.39 -10.84 -13.27
CA ALA A 60 -6.57 -11.17 -12.48
C ALA A 60 -7.84 -11.34 -13.34
N ILE A 61 -8.08 -10.43 -14.28
CA ILE A 61 -9.25 -10.38 -15.16
C ILE A 61 -8.84 -10.27 -16.65
N PRO A 62 -8.26 -11.34 -17.24
CA PRO A 62 -7.67 -11.29 -18.57
C PRO A 62 -8.66 -10.83 -19.64
N GLY A 63 -8.22 -9.90 -20.49
CA GLY A 63 -9.03 -9.42 -21.62
C GLY A 63 -10.27 -8.61 -21.21
N HIS A 64 -10.33 -8.06 -20.00
CA HIS A 64 -11.42 -7.17 -19.62
C HIS A 64 -11.34 -5.82 -20.36
N SER A 65 -12.48 -5.24 -20.75
CA SER A 65 -12.51 -3.99 -21.55
C SER A 65 -11.93 -2.80 -20.80
N ALA A 66 -12.18 -2.69 -19.49
CA ALA A 66 -11.63 -1.63 -18.65
C ALA A 66 -10.09 -1.61 -18.65
N VAL A 67 -9.44 -2.77 -18.61
CA VAL A 67 -7.97 -2.88 -18.66
C VAL A 67 -7.45 -2.44 -20.04
N ARG A 68 -8.14 -2.82 -21.12
CA ARG A 68 -7.80 -2.34 -22.46
C ARG A 68 -7.93 -0.82 -22.59
N ARG A 69 -9.01 -0.24 -22.07
CA ARG A 69 -9.21 1.22 -22.07
C ARG A 69 -8.12 1.95 -21.29
N LEU A 70 -7.70 1.39 -20.14
CA LEU A 70 -6.59 1.95 -19.37
C LEU A 70 -5.29 1.94 -20.17
N LEU A 71 -4.98 0.83 -20.86
CA LEU A 71 -3.82 0.74 -21.74
C LEU A 71 -3.91 1.72 -22.91
N ASP A 72 -5.09 1.89 -23.52
CA ASP A 72 -5.32 2.86 -24.60
C ASP A 72 -5.07 4.30 -24.10
N ALA A 73 -5.53 4.64 -22.90
CA ALA A 73 -5.33 5.96 -22.30
C ALA A 73 -3.85 6.24 -21.98
N ILE A 74 -3.13 5.25 -21.43
CA ILE A 74 -1.68 5.35 -21.19
C ILE A 74 -0.93 5.56 -22.51
N GLU A 75 -1.27 4.81 -23.55
CA GLU A 75 -0.63 4.90 -24.88
C GLU A 75 -0.89 6.27 -25.55
N ALA A 76 -2.04 6.89 -25.27
CA ALA A 76 -2.37 8.22 -25.77
C ALA A 76 -1.53 9.35 -25.14
N CYS A 77 -0.90 9.14 -23.97
CA CYS A 77 -0.03 10.10 -23.28
C CYS A 77 1.37 10.19 -23.91
N THR A 78 1.43 10.43 -25.22
CA THR A 78 2.65 10.40 -26.03
C THR A 78 3.73 11.36 -25.53
N VAL A 79 3.38 12.56 -25.04
CA VAL A 79 4.38 13.53 -24.55
C VAL A 79 5.01 13.02 -23.26
N THR A 80 4.20 12.51 -22.34
CA THR A 80 4.68 11.92 -21.09
C THR A 80 5.53 10.68 -21.36
N LEU A 81 5.09 9.77 -22.23
CA LEU A 81 5.87 8.58 -22.60
C LEU A 81 7.22 8.97 -23.25
N ASP A 82 7.23 9.92 -24.18
CA ASP A 82 8.45 10.40 -24.82
C ASP A 82 9.41 11.03 -23.81
N ARG A 83 8.88 11.79 -22.86
CA ARG A 83 9.67 12.36 -21.77
C ARG A 83 10.28 11.28 -20.89
N LEU A 84 9.50 10.27 -20.48
CA LEU A 84 9.99 9.12 -19.71
C LEU A 84 11.09 8.36 -20.46
N TYR A 85 10.90 8.13 -21.77
CA TYR A 85 11.92 7.52 -22.62
C TYR A 85 13.22 8.33 -22.65
N LEU A 86 13.13 9.65 -22.82
CA LEU A 86 14.29 10.53 -22.81
C LEU A 86 14.98 10.57 -21.45
N LEU A 87 14.22 10.59 -20.35
CA LEU A 87 14.75 10.54 -18.99
C LEU A 87 15.55 9.25 -18.75
N ILE A 88 15.02 8.09 -19.16
CA ILE A 88 15.74 6.81 -19.05
C ILE A 88 17.03 6.84 -19.87
N ARG A 89 17.00 7.40 -21.08
CA ARG A 89 18.21 7.51 -21.92
C ARG A 89 19.27 8.43 -21.34
N GLN A 90 18.86 9.54 -20.74
CA GLN A 90 19.78 10.51 -20.13
C GLN A 90 20.27 10.05 -18.76
N ARG A 91 19.44 9.29 -18.04
CA ARG A 91 19.69 8.81 -16.67
C ARG A 91 19.38 7.32 -16.59
N PRO A 92 20.24 6.45 -17.17
CA PRO A 92 19.97 5.01 -17.22
C PRO A 92 19.62 4.44 -15.85
N PHE A 93 20.24 4.90 -14.76
CA PHE A 93 19.92 4.41 -13.41
C PHE A 93 18.43 4.52 -13.02
N LEU A 94 17.61 5.38 -13.64
CA LEU A 94 16.17 5.48 -13.40
C LEU A 94 15.34 4.38 -14.08
N TRP A 95 15.95 3.56 -14.95
CA TRP A 95 15.24 2.59 -15.78
C TRP A 95 14.34 1.63 -15.00
N SER A 96 14.67 1.30 -13.76
CA SER A 96 13.85 0.41 -12.91
C SER A 96 12.59 1.10 -12.42
N SER A 97 12.75 2.31 -11.88
CA SER A 97 11.68 3.04 -11.24
C SER A 97 10.69 3.66 -12.23
N ILE A 98 11.14 4.05 -13.43
CA ILE A 98 10.27 4.66 -14.45
C ILE A 98 10.17 3.90 -15.77
N GLY A 99 11.03 2.90 -16.01
CA GLY A 99 11.01 2.12 -17.25
C GLY A 99 10.03 0.96 -17.23
N SER A 100 9.44 0.63 -16.07
CA SER A 100 8.40 -0.39 -15.93
C SER A 100 7.19 -0.12 -16.86
N VAL A 101 6.81 1.15 -17.07
CA VAL A 101 5.74 1.50 -18.02
C VAL A 101 6.01 0.95 -19.43
N TRP A 102 7.24 1.08 -19.92
CA TRP A 102 7.62 0.63 -21.26
C TRP A 102 7.69 -0.89 -21.36
N LEU A 103 8.12 -1.58 -20.30
CA LEU A 103 8.08 -3.04 -20.22
C LEU A 103 6.65 -3.58 -20.25
N ILE A 104 5.75 -2.87 -19.57
CA ILE A 104 4.35 -3.24 -19.51
C ILE A 104 3.71 -3.05 -20.88
N LEU A 105 3.90 -1.87 -21.51
CA LEU A 105 3.43 -1.63 -22.88
C LEU A 105 3.97 -2.68 -23.86
N ASP A 106 5.25 -3.04 -23.73
CA ASP A 106 5.88 -4.08 -24.54
C ASP A 106 5.25 -5.47 -24.36
N LYS A 107 4.89 -5.84 -23.13
CA LYS A 107 4.16 -7.08 -22.84
C LYS A 107 2.79 -7.15 -23.51
N PHE A 108 2.16 -6.00 -23.76
CA PHE A 108 0.87 -5.88 -24.42
C PHE A 108 0.96 -5.59 -25.92
N ASP A 109 2.18 -5.59 -26.48
CA ASP A 109 2.47 -5.18 -27.85
C ASP A 109 1.98 -3.77 -28.21
N ARG A 110 2.09 -2.84 -27.25
CA ARG A 110 1.62 -1.45 -27.35
C ARG A 110 2.76 -0.44 -27.32
N GLY A 111 2.47 0.78 -27.78
CA GLY A 111 3.44 1.87 -27.84
C GLY A 111 4.48 1.71 -28.96
N ASP A 112 5.36 2.70 -29.05
CA ASP A 112 6.36 2.84 -30.11
C ASP A 112 7.33 1.63 -30.16
N PRO A 113 7.32 0.81 -31.24
CA PRO A 113 8.11 -0.41 -31.32
C PRO A 113 9.63 -0.16 -31.35
N ASP A 114 10.08 0.99 -31.88
CA ASP A 114 11.50 1.35 -31.90
C ASP A 114 11.99 1.71 -30.49
N LYS A 115 11.18 2.45 -29.72
CA LYS A 115 11.48 2.77 -28.32
C LYS A 115 11.50 1.51 -27.47
N ARG A 116 10.51 0.64 -27.63
CA ARG A 116 10.45 -0.67 -26.93
C ARG A 116 11.69 -1.52 -27.22
N THR A 117 12.07 -1.65 -28.48
CA THR A 117 13.25 -2.43 -28.88
C THR A 117 14.54 -1.88 -28.25
N ARG A 118 14.72 -0.56 -28.28
CA ARG A 118 15.91 0.10 -27.70
C ARG A 118 15.98 -0.01 -26.18
N LEU A 119 14.84 0.07 -25.50
CA LEU A 119 14.80 -0.12 -24.06
C LEU A 119 15.03 -1.59 -23.70
N ARG A 120 14.53 -2.54 -24.50
CA ARG A 120 14.81 -3.97 -24.33
C ARG A 120 16.28 -4.30 -24.44
N SER A 121 17.00 -3.73 -25.41
CA SER A 121 18.47 -3.87 -25.45
C SER A 121 19.12 -3.27 -24.21
N LEU A 122 18.66 -2.11 -23.74
CA LEU A 122 19.18 -1.50 -22.51
C LEU A 122 18.99 -2.42 -21.29
N TRP A 123 17.88 -3.14 -21.18
CA TRP A 123 17.63 -4.08 -20.08
C TRP A 123 18.42 -5.38 -20.18
N ALA A 124 18.61 -5.90 -21.40
CA ALA A 124 19.41 -7.10 -21.65
C ALA A 124 20.91 -6.86 -21.41
N ASP A 125 21.40 -5.68 -21.81
CA ASP A 125 22.82 -5.32 -21.81
C ASP A 125 23.22 -4.50 -20.58
N ALA A 126 22.63 -4.71 -19.40
CA ALA A 126 22.83 -3.84 -18.23
C ALA A 126 23.87 -4.32 -17.18
N PRO A 127 25.17 -4.58 -17.50
CA PRO A 127 26.21 -4.68 -16.48
C PRO A 127 26.68 -3.29 -15.98
N THR A 128 26.12 -2.17 -16.47
CA THR A 128 26.42 -0.80 -15.99
C THR A 128 25.57 -0.39 -14.78
N ALA A 129 24.97 -1.37 -14.11
CA ALA A 129 23.99 -1.18 -13.06
C ALA A 129 24.63 -0.55 -11.82
N HIS A 130 23.96 0.48 -11.28
CA HIS A 130 24.19 1.08 -9.96
C HIS A 130 25.32 2.13 -9.81
N PRO A 131 25.38 3.20 -10.64
CA PRO A 131 26.23 4.34 -10.30
C PRO A 131 25.78 5.10 -9.03
N CYS A 132 24.59 4.79 -8.52
CA CYS A 132 24.00 5.44 -7.34
C CYS A 132 23.78 4.42 -6.23
N GLU A 133 24.10 4.82 -5.00
CA GLU A 133 23.68 4.11 -3.80
C GLU A 133 22.16 3.93 -3.80
N ARG A 134 21.71 2.75 -3.42
CA ARG A 134 20.28 2.40 -3.36
C ARG A 134 19.99 1.62 -2.10
N VAL A 135 18.88 1.98 -1.48
CA VAL A 135 18.32 1.22 -0.36
C VAL A 135 17.86 -0.17 -0.84
N PRO A 136 17.91 -1.20 0.04
CA PRO A 136 17.72 -2.60 -0.37
C PRO A 136 16.43 -2.90 -1.14
N TYR A 137 15.27 -2.36 -0.74
CA TYR A 137 14.02 -2.60 -1.47
C TYR A 137 14.03 -2.04 -2.91
N ARG A 138 14.86 -1.01 -3.20
CA ARG A 138 15.06 -0.48 -4.56
C ARG A 138 15.99 -1.31 -5.41
N LEU A 139 16.81 -2.17 -4.80
CA LEU A 139 17.54 -3.21 -5.52
C LEU A 139 16.60 -4.38 -5.86
N LEU A 140 15.61 -4.67 -5.02
CA LEU A 140 14.54 -5.63 -5.34
C LEU A 140 13.61 -5.11 -6.45
N ASP A 141 13.25 -3.83 -6.46
CA ASP A 141 12.55 -3.17 -7.58
C ASP A 141 13.27 -3.43 -8.92
N GLN A 142 14.59 -3.25 -8.92
CA GLN A 142 15.44 -3.54 -10.08
C GLN A 142 15.43 -5.01 -10.47
N ALA A 143 15.59 -5.91 -9.50
CA ALA A 143 15.59 -7.35 -9.74
C ALA A 143 14.22 -7.82 -10.29
N TRP A 144 13.13 -7.34 -9.71
CA TRP A 144 11.78 -7.61 -10.19
C TRP A 144 11.58 -7.11 -11.61
N THR A 145 12.00 -5.87 -11.91
CA THR A 145 11.90 -5.30 -13.26
C THR A 145 12.71 -6.10 -14.29
N ARG A 146 13.93 -6.56 -13.96
CA ARG A 146 14.70 -7.47 -14.86
C ARG A 146 14.01 -8.82 -15.02
N SER A 147 13.37 -9.33 -13.97
CA SER A 147 12.64 -10.60 -14.04
C SER A 147 11.46 -10.53 -15.02
N LEU A 148 10.86 -9.36 -15.25
CA LEU A 148 9.83 -9.18 -16.27
C LEU A 148 10.37 -9.36 -17.69
N VAL A 149 11.65 -9.06 -17.93
CA VAL A 149 12.33 -9.24 -19.23
C VAL A 149 12.87 -10.65 -19.38
N ASN A 150 13.59 -11.13 -18.37
CA ASN A 150 14.37 -12.36 -18.43
C ASN A 150 13.60 -13.60 -17.92
N GLY A 151 12.38 -13.40 -17.43
CA GLY A 151 11.56 -14.42 -16.78
C GLY A 151 11.94 -14.70 -15.32
N SER A 152 13.18 -14.40 -14.91
CA SER A 152 13.67 -14.53 -13.53
C SER A 152 14.85 -13.58 -13.27
N ASP A 153 15.13 -13.31 -11.99
CA ASP A 153 16.33 -12.60 -11.57
C ASP A 153 16.89 -13.22 -10.28
N PRO A 154 18.17 -13.66 -10.23
CA PRO A 154 18.75 -14.28 -9.05
C PRO A 154 18.75 -13.40 -7.80
N GLN A 155 18.76 -12.06 -7.94
CA GLN A 155 18.74 -11.14 -6.79
C GLN A 155 17.42 -11.20 -6.01
N LEU A 156 16.31 -11.61 -6.64
CA LEU A 156 15.05 -11.85 -5.92
C LEU A 156 15.15 -13.02 -4.93
N ALA A 157 16.05 -13.97 -5.20
CA ALA A 157 16.34 -15.10 -4.32
C ALA A 157 17.54 -14.86 -3.39
N SER A 158 18.13 -13.66 -3.41
CA SER A 158 19.31 -13.33 -2.61
C SER A 158 18.94 -13.13 -1.14
N GLU A 159 19.29 -14.09 -0.28
CA GLU A 159 19.10 -13.99 1.17
C GLU A 159 19.76 -12.75 1.76
N GLY A 160 20.97 -12.41 1.30
CA GLY A 160 21.71 -11.23 1.79
C GLY A 160 21.03 -9.91 1.43
N LEU A 161 20.47 -9.80 0.23
CA LEU A 161 19.72 -8.60 -0.16
C LEU A 161 18.44 -8.48 0.64
N ARG A 162 17.73 -9.60 0.81
CA ARG A 162 16.50 -9.67 1.57
C ARG A 162 16.72 -9.29 3.04
N ALA A 163 17.73 -9.87 3.69
CA ALA A 163 18.12 -9.60 5.08
C ALA A 163 18.43 -8.13 5.36
N ALA A 164 18.80 -7.35 4.33
CA ALA A 164 19.07 -5.92 4.46
C ALA A 164 17.79 -5.04 4.38
N THR A 165 16.64 -5.60 4.03
CA THR A 165 15.38 -4.84 3.90
C THR A 165 14.71 -4.60 5.25
N SER A 166 13.89 -3.55 5.35
CA SER A 166 13.06 -3.30 6.53
C SER A 166 12.08 -4.44 6.83
N PHE A 167 11.69 -5.22 5.82
CA PHE A 167 10.83 -6.40 5.99
C PHE A 167 11.48 -7.48 6.88
N GLU A 168 12.81 -7.64 6.83
CA GLU A 168 13.53 -8.61 7.68
C GLU A 168 13.86 -8.05 9.08
N ASN A 169 13.46 -6.81 9.38
CA ASN A 169 13.71 -6.15 10.68
C ASN A 169 12.42 -5.66 11.34
N LEU A 170 11.35 -6.46 11.24
CA LEU A 170 10.04 -6.12 11.81
C LEU A 170 10.00 -6.14 13.35
N ASP A 171 11.03 -6.66 14.02
CA ASP A 171 11.18 -6.50 15.47
C ASP A 171 11.31 -5.01 15.87
N GLY A 172 11.81 -4.17 14.95
CA GLY A 172 11.84 -2.71 15.09
C GLY A 172 10.59 -1.98 14.59
N ALA A 173 9.50 -2.68 14.27
CA ALA A 173 8.32 -2.09 13.61
C ALA A 173 7.67 -0.92 14.38
N LEU A 174 7.77 -0.90 15.72
CA LEU A 174 7.29 0.20 16.56
C LEU A 174 8.02 1.53 16.33
N LEU A 175 9.20 1.50 15.71
CA LEU A 175 10.02 2.67 15.44
C LEU A 175 10.09 3.01 13.95
N MET A 176 9.38 2.26 13.11
CA MET A 176 9.37 2.48 11.67
C MET A 176 8.59 3.75 11.32
N GLU A 177 9.24 4.61 10.56
CA GLU A 177 8.59 5.76 9.95
C GLU A 177 7.81 5.34 8.69
N THR A 178 6.98 6.24 8.17
CA THR A 178 6.21 6.03 6.93
C THR A 178 7.08 5.48 5.79
N ARG A 179 8.31 6.00 5.61
CA ARG A 179 9.23 5.53 4.55
C ARG A 179 9.69 4.07 4.74
N ASP A 180 9.82 3.62 5.98
CA ASP A 180 10.26 2.27 6.30
C ASP A 180 9.11 1.29 6.06
N LEU A 181 7.88 1.71 6.37
CA LEU A 181 6.68 0.94 6.06
C LEU A 181 6.46 0.78 4.55
N TYR A 182 6.67 1.82 3.74
CA TYR A 182 6.70 1.65 2.28
C TYR A 182 7.83 0.71 1.82
N ALA A 183 9.00 0.74 2.47
CA ALA A 183 10.06 -0.21 2.15
C ALA A 183 9.65 -1.66 2.46
N VAL A 184 8.89 -1.89 3.53
CA VAL A 184 8.31 -3.20 3.86
C VAL A 184 7.33 -3.65 2.77
N THR A 185 6.34 -2.82 2.43
CA THR A 185 5.28 -3.18 1.47
C THR A 185 5.87 -3.46 0.09
N HIS A 186 6.75 -2.59 -0.41
CA HIS A 186 7.43 -2.79 -1.69
C HIS A 186 8.31 -4.06 -1.70
N THR A 187 9.00 -4.36 -0.60
CA THR A 187 9.79 -5.59 -0.50
C THR A 187 8.90 -6.82 -0.69
N VAL A 188 7.76 -6.89 0.01
CA VAL A 188 6.79 -7.98 -0.12
C VAL A 188 6.23 -8.07 -1.55
N MET A 189 5.87 -6.93 -2.15
CA MET A 189 5.35 -6.89 -3.53
C MET A 189 6.37 -7.41 -4.54
N TYR A 190 7.65 -7.01 -4.45
CA TYR A 190 8.66 -7.44 -5.41
C TYR A 190 9.05 -8.91 -5.24
N LEU A 191 9.22 -9.38 -4.00
CA LEU A 191 9.57 -10.77 -3.73
C LEU A 191 8.45 -11.75 -4.14
N SER A 192 7.19 -11.34 -3.96
CA SER A 192 6.03 -12.15 -4.34
C SER A 192 5.58 -11.96 -5.80
N ASP A 193 6.24 -11.08 -6.56
CA ASP A 193 5.76 -10.61 -7.87
C ASP A 193 4.26 -10.26 -7.83
N PHE A 194 3.92 -9.37 -6.88
CA PHE A 194 2.58 -8.92 -6.57
C PHE A 194 1.61 -10.10 -6.32
N GLY A 195 2.04 -11.06 -5.50
CA GLY A 195 1.25 -12.23 -5.11
C GLY A 195 1.17 -13.35 -6.16
N ARG A 196 1.91 -13.25 -7.28
CA ARG A 196 2.01 -14.37 -8.24
C ARG A 196 2.83 -15.53 -7.68
N VAL A 197 3.77 -15.23 -6.80
CA VAL A 197 4.65 -16.20 -6.13
C VAL A 197 4.40 -16.10 -4.63
N ALA A 198 4.07 -17.23 -4.00
CA ALA A 198 3.96 -17.27 -2.55
C ALA A 198 5.34 -17.11 -1.92
N LEU A 199 5.44 -16.25 -0.91
CA LEU A 199 6.58 -16.23 -0.01
C LEU A 199 6.54 -17.51 0.84
N ARG A 200 7.70 -18.12 1.15
CA ARG A 200 7.74 -19.39 1.88
C ARG A 200 7.39 -19.15 3.36
N ASP A 201 6.75 -20.13 4.01
CA ASP A 201 6.29 -19.99 5.40
C ASP A 201 7.40 -19.63 6.41
N ASN A 202 8.61 -20.16 6.21
CA ASN A 202 9.78 -19.83 7.03
C ASN A 202 10.31 -18.41 6.79
N GLU A 203 9.86 -17.75 5.73
CA GLU A 203 10.17 -16.37 5.37
C GLU A 203 9.14 -15.40 5.95
N ALA A 204 7.95 -15.89 6.32
CA ALA A 204 6.89 -15.08 6.88
C ALA A 204 7.00 -14.87 8.40
N GLY A 205 7.81 -15.67 9.12
CA GLY A 205 8.12 -15.52 10.55
C GLY A 205 6.99 -14.94 11.41
N ASN A 206 7.31 -13.92 12.23
CA ASN A 206 6.33 -13.06 12.87
C ASN A 206 5.86 -11.89 11.96
N ALA A 207 6.33 -11.84 10.70
CA ALA A 207 6.04 -10.75 9.79
C ALA A 207 4.54 -10.61 9.52
N ALA A 208 3.82 -11.73 9.41
CA ALA A 208 2.36 -11.70 9.24
C ALA A 208 1.65 -10.95 10.37
N ALA A 209 2.03 -11.23 11.64
CA ALA A 209 1.43 -10.59 12.81
C ALA A 209 1.78 -9.09 12.89
N TRP A 210 3.02 -8.73 12.53
CA TRP A 210 3.45 -7.33 12.47
C TRP A 210 2.75 -6.57 11.34
N ILE A 211 2.71 -7.11 10.12
CA ILE A 211 2.01 -6.48 8.99
C ILE A 211 0.52 -6.30 9.30
N ASP A 212 -0.11 -7.29 9.95
CA ASP A 212 -1.51 -7.18 10.38
C ASP A 212 -1.73 -6.01 11.36
N SER A 213 -0.87 -5.90 12.37
CA SER A 213 -0.93 -4.83 13.37
C SER A 213 -0.60 -3.46 12.77
N LEU A 214 0.36 -3.40 11.83
CA LEU A 214 0.73 -2.19 11.11
C LEU A 214 -0.41 -1.72 10.18
N ALA A 215 -1.09 -2.63 9.49
CA ALA A 215 -2.25 -2.29 8.65
C ALA A 215 -3.34 -1.60 9.48
N ALA A 216 -3.71 -2.18 10.63
CA ALA A 216 -4.67 -1.59 11.55
C ALA A 216 -4.18 -0.25 12.15
N SER A 217 -2.89 -0.12 12.45
CA SER A 217 -2.31 1.14 12.93
C SER A 217 -2.41 2.26 11.89
N ARG A 218 -2.11 1.96 10.62
CA ARG A 218 -2.24 2.94 9.52
C ARG A 218 -3.69 3.30 9.25
N LEU A 219 -4.60 2.32 9.33
CA LEU A 219 -6.03 2.58 9.26
C LEU A 219 -6.50 3.53 10.37
N LEU A 220 -6.08 3.28 11.61
CA LEU A 220 -6.37 4.15 12.76
C LEU A 220 -5.86 5.59 12.57
N MET A 221 -4.76 5.74 11.84
CA MET A 221 -4.16 7.04 11.51
C MET A 221 -4.77 7.70 10.26
N ASN A 222 -5.80 7.09 9.66
CA ASN A 222 -6.40 7.49 8.38
C ASN A 222 -5.37 7.53 7.23
N ASP A 223 -4.33 6.71 7.32
CA ASP A 223 -3.37 6.47 6.26
C ASP A 223 -3.82 5.27 5.43
N LEU A 224 -4.89 5.48 4.67
CA LEU A 224 -5.55 4.43 3.87
C LEU A 224 -4.64 3.84 2.79
N ASP A 225 -3.62 4.60 2.41
CA ASP A 225 -2.59 4.18 1.48
C ASP A 225 -1.77 3.03 2.03
N LEU A 226 -0.97 3.30 3.07
CA LEU A 226 -0.16 2.28 3.71
C LEU A 226 -1.01 1.18 4.33
N ALA A 227 -2.20 1.49 4.85
CA ALA A 227 -3.12 0.47 5.36
C ALA A 227 -3.48 -0.52 4.24
N GLY A 228 -3.83 -0.03 3.04
CA GLY A 228 -4.12 -0.86 1.87
C GLY A 228 -2.91 -1.67 1.40
N GLU A 229 -1.73 -1.07 1.32
CA GLU A 229 -0.51 -1.78 0.92
C GLU A 229 -0.10 -2.86 1.92
N LEU A 230 -0.26 -2.63 3.22
CA LEU A 230 0.03 -3.60 4.28
C LEU A 230 -0.99 -4.74 4.30
N ALA A 231 -2.29 -4.43 4.17
CA ALA A 231 -3.31 -5.47 4.01
C ALA A 231 -3.06 -6.29 2.73
N MET A 232 -2.61 -5.65 1.63
CA MET A 232 -2.18 -6.35 0.43
C MET A 232 -0.94 -7.22 0.68
N SER A 233 0.02 -6.73 1.46
CA SER A 233 1.22 -7.49 1.84
C SER A 233 0.88 -8.75 2.65
N SER A 234 -0.11 -8.68 3.55
CA SER A 234 -0.62 -9.88 4.26
C SER A 234 -1.17 -10.95 3.31
N LEU A 235 -1.74 -10.56 2.16
CA LEU A 235 -2.19 -11.51 1.15
C LEU A 235 -1.00 -12.27 0.56
N MET A 236 0.08 -11.55 0.27
CA MET A 236 1.25 -12.05 -0.43
C MET A 236 2.14 -12.94 0.44
N LEU A 237 2.05 -12.81 1.77
CA LEU A 237 2.73 -13.69 2.72
C LEU A 237 2.16 -15.12 2.78
N GLY A 238 0.97 -15.36 2.22
CA GLY A 238 0.38 -16.70 2.18
C GLY A 238 -0.21 -17.22 3.50
N SER A 239 0.01 -16.55 4.63
CA SER A 239 -0.56 -16.88 5.94
C SER A 239 -2.05 -16.55 6.04
N ASP A 240 -2.75 -17.15 7.00
CA ASP A 240 -4.14 -16.78 7.33
C ASP A 240 -4.28 -15.29 7.63
N PHE A 241 -5.47 -14.76 7.37
CA PHE A 241 -5.78 -13.34 7.56
C PHE A 241 -5.89 -13.00 9.02
N GLY A 242 -5.08 -12.05 9.48
CA GLY A 242 -5.27 -11.43 10.78
C GLY A 242 -6.43 -10.44 10.76
N THR A 243 -6.92 -10.14 11.97
CA THR A 243 -8.05 -9.23 12.19
C THR A 243 -7.78 -7.82 11.68
N GLY A 244 -6.54 -7.31 11.81
CA GLY A 244 -6.19 -5.96 11.34
C GLY A 244 -6.32 -5.79 9.83
N SER A 245 -5.89 -6.80 9.08
CA SER A 245 -5.97 -6.85 7.63
C SER A 245 -7.42 -6.99 7.17
N LEU A 246 -8.22 -7.83 7.83
CA LEU A 246 -9.65 -8.00 7.52
C LEU A 246 -10.45 -6.71 7.74
N VAL A 247 -10.27 -6.06 8.89
CA VAL A 247 -10.90 -4.76 9.20
C VAL A 247 -10.49 -3.71 8.17
N THR A 248 -9.21 -3.68 7.78
CA THR A 248 -8.70 -2.76 6.76
C THR A 248 -9.33 -3.01 5.40
N MET A 249 -9.41 -4.26 4.94
CA MET A 249 -10.09 -4.59 3.68
C MET A 249 -11.58 -4.22 3.69
N ALA A 250 -12.29 -4.53 4.78
CA ALA A 250 -13.71 -4.23 4.95
C ALA A 250 -13.97 -2.73 4.89
N THR A 251 -13.11 -1.97 5.55
CA THR A 251 -13.10 -0.52 5.58
C THR A 251 -12.85 0.09 4.20
N LEU A 252 -11.77 -0.30 3.52
CA LEU A 252 -11.43 0.25 2.21
C LEU A 252 -12.54 -0.02 1.21
N SER A 253 -13.16 -1.20 1.29
CA SER A 253 -14.32 -1.54 0.49
C SER A 253 -15.53 -0.64 0.82
N ALA A 254 -15.81 -0.35 2.11
CA ALA A 254 -16.90 0.54 2.53
C ALA A 254 -16.73 1.96 1.98
N ILE A 255 -15.50 2.48 2.08
CA ILE A 255 -15.14 3.79 1.53
C ILE A 255 -15.31 3.79 0.00
N PHE A 256 -14.77 2.78 -0.69
CA PHE A 256 -14.87 2.70 -2.14
C PHE A 256 -16.33 2.56 -2.62
N ASP A 257 -17.17 1.78 -1.93
CA ASP A 257 -18.58 1.64 -2.29
C ASP A 257 -19.36 2.94 -2.13
N SER A 258 -19.01 3.76 -1.13
CA SER A 258 -19.68 5.03 -0.90
C SER A 258 -19.16 6.16 -1.78
N LEU A 259 -17.86 6.21 -2.08
CA LEU A 259 -17.23 7.34 -2.75
C LEU A 259 -16.87 7.06 -4.22
N GLY A 260 -16.71 5.79 -4.60
CA GLY A 260 -16.18 5.38 -5.90
C GLY A 260 -14.66 5.51 -6.04
N PHE A 261 -13.98 5.93 -4.96
CA PHE A 261 -12.52 6.07 -4.86
C PHE A 261 -12.08 5.89 -3.40
N VAL A 262 -10.77 5.78 -3.18
CA VAL A 262 -10.19 5.76 -1.82
C VAL A 262 -9.36 7.04 -1.64
N PRO A 263 -9.66 7.91 -0.67
CA PRO A 263 -8.92 9.15 -0.46
C PRO A 263 -7.51 8.89 0.05
N SER A 264 -6.54 9.70 -0.37
CA SER A 264 -5.19 9.69 0.18
C SER A 264 -5.12 10.39 1.55
N PRO A 265 -4.03 10.22 2.31
CA PRO A 265 -3.84 10.92 3.59
C PRO A 265 -3.85 12.46 3.46
N THR A 266 -3.60 12.97 2.25
CA THR A 266 -3.59 14.40 1.93
C THR A 266 -4.92 14.94 1.42
N PHE A 267 -5.91 14.08 1.14
CA PHE A 267 -7.25 14.52 0.75
C PHE A 267 -7.95 15.24 1.92
N ARG A 268 -8.58 16.38 1.62
CA ARG A 268 -9.38 17.15 2.57
C ARG A 268 -10.72 17.50 1.91
N ALA A 269 -11.83 17.14 2.57
CA ALA A 269 -13.17 17.39 2.04
C ALA A 269 -13.44 18.89 1.85
N ASP A 270 -13.09 19.71 2.84
CA ASP A 270 -13.26 21.18 2.77
C ASP A 270 -12.50 21.79 1.57
N ASP A 271 -11.27 21.32 1.31
CA ASP A 271 -10.48 21.80 0.16
C ASP A 271 -11.07 21.32 -1.18
N TYR A 272 -11.59 20.09 -1.24
CA TYR A 272 -12.31 19.57 -2.40
C TYR A 272 -13.56 20.41 -2.72
N GLU A 273 -14.37 20.71 -1.70
CA GLU A 273 -15.58 21.54 -1.85
C GLU A 273 -15.25 22.98 -2.25
N ALA A 274 -14.13 23.52 -1.77
CA ALA A 274 -13.66 24.87 -2.09
C ALA A 274 -12.87 24.96 -3.41
N SER A 275 -12.48 23.83 -4.01
CA SER A 275 -11.65 23.80 -5.21
C SER A 275 -12.38 24.39 -6.43
N SER A 276 -11.68 25.21 -7.22
CA SER A 276 -12.17 25.68 -8.51
C SER A 276 -12.12 24.60 -9.60
N ASP A 277 -11.37 23.53 -9.37
CA ASP A 277 -11.32 22.32 -10.19
C ASP A 277 -11.41 21.07 -9.29
N PRO A 278 -12.62 20.70 -8.84
CA PRO A 278 -12.82 19.59 -7.93
C PRO A 278 -12.36 18.25 -8.52
N GLN A 279 -12.49 18.06 -9.84
CA GLN A 279 -12.12 16.79 -10.48
C GLN A 279 -10.60 16.58 -10.44
N SER A 280 -9.81 17.59 -10.83
CA SER A 280 -8.35 17.50 -10.73
C SER A 280 -7.87 17.32 -9.29
N TYR A 281 -8.48 18.05 -8.34
CA TYR A 281 -8.17 17.87 -6.92
C TYR A 281 -8.42 16.43 -6.49
N LEU A 282 -9.60 15.90 -6.83
CA LEU A 282 -10.00 14.54 -6.50
C LEU A 282 -8.98 13.53 -7.03
N TYR A 283 -8.69 13.56 -8.33
CA TYR A 283 -7.78 12.59 -8.94
C TYR A 283 -6.36 12.71 -8.35
N PHE A 284 -5.84 13.93 -8.16
CA PHE A 284 -4.53 14.15 -7.55
C PHE A 284 -4.44 13.54 -6.15
N HIS A 285 -5.46 13.74 -5.33
CA HIS A 285 -5.49 13.33 -3.93
C HIS A 285 -6.10 11.94 -3.70
N SER A 286 -6.35 11.14 -4.73
CA SER A 286 -6.88 9.78 -4.55
C SER A 286 -6.38 8.74 -5.54
N TYR A 287 -5.53 9.10 -6.53
CA TYR A 287 -5.09 8.11 -7.53
C TYR A 287 -4.36 6.93 -6.93
N HIS A 288 -3.30 7.19 -6.17
CA HIS A 288 -2.43 6.14 -5.67
C HIS A 288 -3.19 5.18 -4.76
N THR A 289 -3.95 5.71 -3.80
CA THR A 289 -4.79 4.93 -2.88
C THR A 289 -5.89 4.13 -3.58
N THR A 290 -6.48 4.68 -4.64
CA THR A 290 -7.48 3.96 -5.45
C THR A 290 -6.84 2.84 -6.28
N LEU A 291 -5.63 3.05 -6.79
CA LEU A 291 -4.85 2.01 -7.46
C LEU A 291 -4.43 0.91 -6.47
N VAL A 292 -3.98 1.25 -5.26
CA VAL A 292 -3.67 0.29 -4.19
C VAL A 292 -4.89 -0.58 -3.87
N TYR A 293 -6.09 0.00 -3.77
CA TYR A 293 -7.32 -0.77 -3.59
C TYR A 293 -7.61 -1.72 -4.77
N GLY A 294 -7.39 -1.27 -6.01
CA GLY A 294 -7.51 -2.12 -7.19
C GLY A 294 -6.51 -3.28 -7.21
N LEU A 295 -5.24 -3.02 -6.85
CA LEU A 295 -4.18 -4.01 -6.71
C LEU A 295 -4.49 -5.02 -5.60
N LEU A 296 -5.01 -4.57 -4.46
CA LEU A 296 -5.49 -5.40 -3.37
C LEU A 296 -6.59 -6.37 -3.85
N CYS A 297 -7.58 -5.87 -4.61
CA CYS A 297 -8.62 -6.71 -5.20
C CYS A 297 -8.03 -7.75 -6.18
N ALA A 298 -7.07 -7.35 -7.02
CA ALA A 298 -6.41 -8.23 -7.97
C ALA A 298 -5.56 -9.32 -7.27
N ALA A 299 -4.84 -8.96 -6.20
CA ALA A 299 -4.10 -9.91 -5.36
C ALA A 299 -5.05 -10.92 -4.69
N LEU A 300 -6.24 -10.48 -4.28
CA LEU A 300 -7.28 -11.37 -3.77
C LEU A 300 -7.80 -12.36 -4.82
N VAL A 301 -8.02 -11.92 -6.07
CA VAL A 301 -8.41 -12.82 -7.16
C VAL A 301 -7.32 -13.85 -7.43
N ALA A 302 -6.05 -13.43 -7.40
CA ALA A 302 -4.91 -14.33 -7.59
C ALA A 302 -4.81 -15.39 -6.49
N ARG A 303 -5.06 -15.00 -5.23
CA ARG A 303 -5.00 -15.90 -4.07
C ARG A 303 -6.26 -16.75 -3.88
N SER A 304 -7.44 -16.21 -4.19
CA SER A 304 -8.73 -16.72 -3.74
C SER A 304 -9.67 -17.00 -4.90
N ARG A 305 -9.60 -18.20 -5.49
CA ARG A 305 -10.73 -18.76 -6.27
C ARG A 305 -11.80 -19.40 -5.38
N ALA A 306 -11.54 -19.51 -4.07
CA ALA A 306 -12.48 -19.99 -3.06
C ALA A 306 -12.97 -18.83 -2.18
N ALA A 307 -14.18 -18.95 -1.63
CA ALA A 307 -14.76 -17.96 -0.75
C ALA A 307 -14.14 -18.05 0.66
N GLY A 308 -13.57 -16.95 1.16
CA GLY A 308 -13.08 -16.82 2.53
C GLY A 308 -13.35 -15.44 3.15
N PRO A 309 -12.92 -15.21 4.41
CA PRO A 309 -13.16 -13.97 5.15
C PRO A 309 -12.68 -12.70 4.42
N ALA A 310 -11.51 -12.75 3.77
CA ALA A 310 -11.00 -11.60 3.03
C ALA A 310 -11.84 -11.27 1.78
N THR A 311 -12.34 -12.28 1.06
CA THR A 311 -13.30 -12.06 -0.03
C THR A 311 -14.61 -11.49 0.50
N GLN A 312 -15.06 -11.88 1.70
CA GLN A 312 -16.27 -11.30 2.32
C GLN A 312 -16.07 -9.84 2.69
N ALA A 313 -14.92 -9.50 3.27
CA ALA A 313 -14.55 -8.14 3.62
C ALA A 313 -14.69 -7.18 2.42
N ILE A 314 -14.29 -7.63 1.23
CA ILE A 314 -14.41 -6.81 0.02
C ILE A 314 -15.79 -6.94 -0.65
N SER A 315 -16.34 -8.14 -0.79
CA SER A 315 -17.52 -8.41 -1.63
C SER A 315 -18.87 -8.31 -0.91
N GLY A 316 -18.93 -7.70 0.26
CA GLY A 316 -20.19 -7.45 0.99
C GLY A 316 -21.13 -6.51 0.23
N ALA A 317 -22.39 -6.42 0.69
CA ALA A 317 -23.34 -5.43 0.18
C ALA A 317 -22.76 -4.00 0.30
N ALA A 318 -23.21 -3.09 -0.56
CA ALA A 318 -22.79 -1.68 -0.48
C ALA A 318 -23.04 -1.17 0.94
N SER A 319 -21.97 -0.76 1.61
CA SER A 319 -22.07 -0.17 2.95
C SER A 319 -22.57 1.26 2.82
N THR A 320 -23.49 1.64 3.70
CA THR A 320 -23.93 3.03 3.87
C THR A 320 -23.10 3.78 4.91
N THR A 321 -22.21 3.07 5.60
CA THR A 321 -21.45 3.58 6.73
C THR A 321 -20.06 3.96 6.26
N VAL A 322 -19.91 5.23 5.91
CA VAL A 322 -18.58 5.84 5.84
C VAL A 322 -18.24 6.34 7.24
N PRO A 323 -17.10 5.95 7.81
CA PRO A 323 -16.66 6.48 9.10
C PRO A 323 -16.46 7.99 9.00
N SER A 324 -17.47 8.76 9.43
CA SER A 324 -17.45 10.23 9.38
C SER A 324 -16.44 10.84 10.35
N GLU A 325 -15.94 10.06 11.30
CA GLU A 325 -15.16 10.52 12.45
C GLU A 325 -13.67 10.14 12.41
N TRP A 326 -13.15 9.58 11.32
CA TRP A 326 -11.71 9.30 11.18
C TRP A 326 -10.89 10.54 10.83
N CYS A 327 -11.06 11.57 11.65
CA CYS A 327 -10.34 12.81 11.55
C CYS A 327 -8.92 12.74 12.15
N GLY A 328 -8.48 11.55 12.62
CA GLY A 328 -7.21 11.38 13.34
C GLY A 328 -7.11 12.22 14.63
N ARG A 329 -8.19 12.88 15.05
CA ARG A 329 -8.19 13.83 16.17
C ARG A 329 -7.91 13.12 17.48
N ARG A 330 -7.21 13.86 18.33
CA ARG A 330 -6.52 13.38 19.54
C ARG A 330 -7.46 13.45 20.74
N ALA A 331 -7.45 12.43 21.60
CA ALA A 331 -7.81 12.60 22.99
C ALA A 331 -6.52 12.52 23.83
N GLY A 332 -6.47 13.25 24.94
CA GLY A 332 -5.45 13.03 25.96
C GLY A 332 -5.67 11.68 26.65
N VAL A 333 -4.71 11.27 27.49
CA VAL A 333 -4.77 10.01 28.28
C VAL A 333 -6.14 9.76 28.95
N PRO A 334 -6.83 10.77 29.53
CA PRO A 334 -8.16 10.55 30.13
C PRO A 334 -9.27 10.10 29.18
N GLY A 335 -9.04 10.09 27.85
CA GLY A 335 -9.98 9.63 26.84
C GLY A 335 -9.55 8.36 26.10
N LEU A 336 -8.38 7.79 26.39
CA LEU A 336 -7.82 6.71 25.57
C LEU A 336 -8.67 5.44 25.58
N SER A 337 -9.24 5.05 26.73
CA SER A 337 -10.16 3.91 26.82
C SER A 337 -11.44 4.13 26.00
N HIS A 338 -12.00 5.34 26.05
CA HIS A 338 -13.16 5.72 25.24
C HIS A 338 -12.83 5.66 23.74
N GLN A 339 -11.63 6.11 23.34
CA GLN A 339 -11.18 6.03 21.96
C GLN A 339 -11.01 4.59 21.48
N VAL A 340 -10.42 3.72 22.30
CA VAL A 340 -10.30 2.28 22.00
C VAL A 340 -11.69 1.65 21.83
N ALA A 341 -12.60 1.89 22.78
CA ALA A 341 -13.97 1.38 22.71
C ALA A 341 -14.73 1.86 21.47
N HIS A 342 -14.62 3.15 21.14
CA HIS A 342 -15.22 3.72 19.94
C HIS A 342 -14.63 3.11 18.65
N THR A 343 -13.31 2.91 18.61
CA THR A 343 -12.63 2.25 17.48
C THR A 343 -13.15 0.83 17.28
N ILE A 344 -13.24 0.04 18.35
CA ILE A 344 -13.77 -1.33 18.30
C ILE A 344 -15.22 -1.34 17.83
N SER A 345 -16.07 -0.49 18.39
CA SER A 345 -17.47 -0.38 17.96
C SER A 345 -17.59 -0.03 16.48
N THR A 346 -16.73 0.85 15.97
CA THR A 346 -16.74 1.27 14.57
C THR A 346 -16.27 0.14 13.66
N TRP A 347 -15.14 -0.50 13.99
CA TRP A 347 -14.62 -1.61 13.20
C TRP A 347 -15.54 -2.83 13.22
N SER A 348 -16.19 -3.13 14.35
CA SER A 348 -17.19 -4.19 14.45
C SER A 348 -18.36 -3.90 13.51
N ALA A 349 -18.94 -2.70 13.57
CA ALA A 349 -20.06 -2.34 12.71
C ALA A 349 -19.73 -2.47 11.21
N ILE A 350 -18.54 -2.06 10.79
CA ILE A 350 -18.09 -2.22 9.40
C ILE A 350 -17.94 -3.71 9.03
N CYS A 351 -17.36 -4.52 9.93
CA CYS A 351 -17.19 -5.95 9.68
C CYS A 351 -18.54 -6.68 9.63
N ASP A 352 -19.46 -6.35 10.52
CA ASP A 352 -20.82 -6.89 10.57
C ASP A 352 -21.60 -6.57 9.29
N GLU A 353 -21.54 -5.34 8.80
CA GLU A 353 -22.14 -4.93 7.51
C GLU A 353 -21.56 -5.71 6.33
N ARG A 354 -20.28 -6.10 6.41
CA ARG A 354 -19.61 -6.91 5.39
C ARG A 354 -19.78 -8.42 5.59
N GLY A 355 -20.40 -8.84 6.69
CA GLY A 355 -20.52 -10.25 7.05
C GLY A 355 -19.17 -10.92 7.29
N VAL A 356 -18.21 -10.17 7.84
CA VAL A 356 -16.92 -10.67 8.32
C VAL A 356 -17.08 -10.94 9.82
N ASP A 357 -17.09 -12.22 10.18
CA ASP A 357 -17.18 -12.65 11.57
C ASP A 357 -15.81 -12.49 12.25
N ILE A 358 -15.73 -11.57 13.21
CA ILE A 358 -14.51 -11.28 13.99
C ILE A 358 -14.87 -11.38 15.47
N CYS A 359 -14.11 -12.17 16.21
CA CYS A 359 -14.26 -12.26 17.66
C CYS A 359 -13.94 -10.91 18.32
N GLU A 360 -14.78 -10.47 19.27
CA GLU A 360 -14.61 -9.22 20.02
C GLU A 360 -13.22 -9.12 20.68
N ALA A 361 -12.70 -10.23 21.20
CA ALA A 361 -11.37 -10.28 21.82
C ALA A 361 -10.24 -10.00 20.81
N ASP A 362 -10.35 -10.54 19.59
CA ASP A 362 -9.37 -10.30 18.53
C ASP A 362 -9.44 -8.84 18.05
N LEU A 363 -10.65 -8.29 17.96
CA LEU A 363 -10.85 -6.90 17.57
C LEU A 363 -10.28 -5.92 18.61
N LEU A 364 -10.51 -6.19 19.91
CA LEU A 364 -9.89 -5.46 21.02
C LEU A 364 -8.37 -5.56 20.94
N ARG A 365 -7.82 -6.75 20.70
CA ARG A 365 -6.38 -6.95 20.58
C ARG A 365 -5.78 -6.15 19.41
N THR A 366 -6.41 -6.18 18.24
CA THR A 366 -6.00 -5.41 17.07
C THR A 366 -6.04 -3.90 17.33
N ALA A 367 -7.10 -3.41 17.99
CA ALA A 367 -7.20 -1.99 18.35
C ALA A 367 -6.07 -1.59 19.30
N LEU A 368 -5.81 -2.38 20.35
CA LEU A 368 -4.73 -2.11 21.29
C LEU A 368 -3.35 -2.12 20.61
N ASN A 369 -3.08 -3.06 19.69
CA ASN A 369 -1.82 -3.06 18.92
C ASN A 369 -1.68 -1.79 18.07
N ALA A 370 -2.75 -1.39 17.37
CA ALA A 370 -2.77 -0.20 16.54
C ALA A 370 -2.44 1.07 17.35
N TYR A 371 -3.02 1.19 18.55
CA TYR A 371 -2.76 2.28 19.48
C TYR A 371 -1.36 2.22 20.10
N LEU A 372 -0.82 1.05 20.42
CA LEU A 372 0.55 0.90 20.93
C LEU A 372 1.57 1.34 19.87
N ILE A 373 1.41 0.90 18.62
CA ILE A 373 2.25 1.33 17.48
C ILE A 373 2.16 2.84 17.30
N ARG A 374 0.95 3.41 17.33
CA ARG A 374 0.77 4.87 17.24
C ARG A 374 1.46 5.59 18.40
N GLY A 375 1.30 5.10 19.63
CA GLY A 375 1.93 5.67 20.82
C GLY A 375 3.45 5.66 20.74
N ALA A 376 4.03 4.58 20.19
CA ALA A 376 5.46 4.48 19.93
C ALA A 376 5.92 5.51 18.87
N ASN A 377 5.26 5.57 17.72
CA ASN A 377 5.58 6.51 16.63
C ASN A 377 5.44 7.98 17.07
N GLU A 378 4.51 8.29 17.97
CA GLU A 378 4.28 9.64 18.49
C GLU A 378 5.11 9.95 19.76
N CYS A 379 5.98 9.04 20.21
CA CYS A 379 6.79 9.18 21.42
C CYS A 379 5.96 9.44 22.70
N ARG A 380 4.79 8.79 22.84
CA ARG A 380 3.83 9.02 23.95
C ARG A 380 3.94 7.96 25.02
N ALA A 381 4.94 8.08 25.89
CA ALA A 381 5.20 7.10 26.95
C ALA A 381 3.98 6.83 27.86
N ASP A 382 3.26 7.88 28.26
CA ASP A 382 2.08 7.75 29.13
C ASP A 382 0.93 6.97 28.48
N ASP A 383 0.71 7.19 27.17
CA ASP A 383 -0.27 6.44 26.40
C ASP A 383 0.12 4.96 26.34
N ILE A 384 1.39 4.64 26.07
CA ILE A 384 1.87 3.25 26.02
C ILE A 384 1.68 2.57 27.38
N VAL A 385 2.00 3.25 28.50
CA VAL A 385 1.79 2.71 29.84
C VAL A 385 0.30 2.42 30.08
N ALA A 386 -0.58 3.35 29.73
CA ALA A 386 -2.02 3.16 29.89
C ALA A 386 -2.55 1.99 29.03
N LEU A 387 -2.11 1.89 27.78
CA LEU A 387 -2.48 0.82 26.85
C LEU A 387 -2.00 -0.54 27.34
N LEU A 388 -0.75 -0.66 27.79
CA LEU A 388 -0.24 -1.90 28.40
C LEU A 388 -1.02 -2.32 29.64
N GLY A 389 -1.59 -1.37 30.38
CA GLY A 389 -2.55 -1.68 31.45
C GLY A 389 -3.83 -2.33 30.92
N MET A 390 -4.35 -1.85 29.79
CA MET A 390 -5.55 -2.40 29.14
C MET A 390 -5.30 -3.77 28.49
N THR A 391 -4.08 -4.04 28.03
CA THR A 391 -3.76 -5.32 27.38
C THR A 391 -3.81 -6.52 28.31
N SER A 392 -3.85 -6.30 29.63
CA SER A 392 -4.15 -7.35 30.62
C SER A 392 -5.53 -8.01 30.45
N LEU A 393 -6.43 -7.41 29.67
CA LEU A 393 -7.75 -7.95 29.33
C LEU A 393 -7.71 -8.97 28.18
N VAL A 394 -6.58 -9.08 27.47
CA VAL A 394 -6.37 -9.97 26.32
C VAL A 394 -5.04 -10.71 26.43
N THR A 395 -4.82 -11.71 25.60
CA THR A 395 -3.53 -12.42 25.59
C THR A 395 -2.42 -11.49 25.11
N PRO A 396 -1.30 -11.35 25.85
CA PRO A 396 -0.15 -10.57 25.40
C PRO A 396 0.46 -11.14 24.11
N ASN A 397 1.08 -10.28 23.30
CA ASN A 397 1.78 -10.66 22.07
C ASN A 397 3.11 -9.88 21.89
N GLY A 398 3.78 -10.09 20.75
CA GLY A 398 5.05 -9.42 20.45
C GLY A 398 4.99 -7.90 20.41
N THR A 399 3.81 -7.30 20.13
CA THR A 399 3.63 -5.84 20.19
C THR A 399 3.70 -5.33 21.63
N ASP A 400 3.14 -6.05 22.60
CA ASP A 400 3.23 -5.71 24.02
C ASP A 400 4.69 -5.78 24.50
N GLU A 401 5.40 -6.85 24.15
CA GLU A 401 6.81 -7.05 24.51
C GLU A 401 7.69 -5.93 23.95
N ALA A 402 7.54 -5.62 22.66
CA ALA A 402 8.30 -4.55 22.03
C ALA A 402 7.99 -3.18 22.65
N ALA A 403 6.73 -2.91 23.01
CA ALA A 403 6.33 -1.66 23.67
C ALA A 403 6.93 -1.55 25.10
N GLN A 404 6.96 -2.64 25.85
CA GLN A 404 7.60 -2.69 27.17
C GLN A 404 9.12 -2.46 27.08
N GLN A 405 9.79 -3.06 26.09
CA GLN A 405 11.21 -2.84 25.83
C GLN A 405 11.49 -1.38 25.48
N LEU A 406 10.68 -0.78 24.61
CA LEU A 406 10.79 0.63 24.24
C LEU A 406 10.65 1.57 25.46
N LEU A 407 9.63 1.35 26.30
CA LEU A 407 9.46 2.12 27.54
C LEU A 407 10.65 1.97 28.49
N THR A 408 11.21 0.76 28.59
CA THR A 408 12.38 0.49 29.43
C THR A 408 13.58 1.30 28.93
N HIS A 409 13.78 1.33 27.61
CA HIS A 409 14.83 2.13 26.97
C HIS A 409 14.64 3.63 27.20
N TRP A 410 13.44 4.19 26.99
CA TRP A 410 13.16 5.61 27.23
C TRP A 410 13.38 6.03 28.69
N ARG A 411 13.01 5.17 29.65
CA ARG A 411 13.27 5.43 31.08
C ARG A 411 14.75 5.49 31.40
N ALA A 412 15.55 4.57 30.84
CA ALA A 412 17.01 4.57 31.02
C ALA A 412 17.67 5.85 30.46
N LEU A 413 17.23 6.33 29.29
CA LEU A 413 17.75 7.58 28.74
C LEU A 413 17.33 8.83 29.54
N SER A 414 16.16 8.79 30.18
CA SER A 414 15.64 9.92 30.95
C SER A 414 16.37 10.12 32.29
N THR A 415 16.92 9.05 32.87
CA THR A 415 17.68 9.12 34.13
C THR A 415 19.05 9.78 33.98
N ASP A 416 19.61 9.82 32.77
CA ASP A 416 20.96 10.34 32.51
C ASP A 416 21.01 11.87 32.30
N VAL A 417 19.85 12.55 32.16
CA VAL A 417 19.77 14.00 31.87
C VAL A 417 19.80 14.87 33.13
N VAL A 418 19.78 14.28 34.33
CA VAL A 418 19.82 15.02 35.60
C VAL A 418 21.16 14.82 36.32
N THR A 419 22.24 15.35 35.75
CA THR A 419 23.43 15.69 36.53
C THR A 419 23.72 17.17 36.34
N PRO A 420 23.42 18.03 37.33
CA PRO A 420 23.87 19.42 37.28
C PRO A 420 25.39 19.46 37.46
N CYS A 421 26.11 20.05 36.50
CA CYS A 421 27.50 20.47 36.69
C CYS A 421 27.59 21.66 37.65
#